data_AF-A0A7C3TFL7-F1
#
_entry.id   AF-A0A7C3TFL7-F1
#
_cell.length_a   1.000
_cell.length_b   1.000
_cell.length_c   1.000
_cell.angle_alpha   90.00
_cell.angle_beta   90.00
_cell.angle_gamma   90.00
#
_symmetry.space_group_name_H-M   'P 1'
#
loop_
_entity.id
_entity.type
_entity.pdbx_description
1 polymer ?
#
loop_
_entity_poly.entity_id
_entity_poly.type
_entity_poly.pdbx_seq_one_letter_code
_entity_poly.pdbx_strand_id
1 'polypeptide(L)'
;MPREIPQTQIDLRGIEKPPKNSEERRESIVSESRGALDNLQIRAFLDRLDAEDRKKIARTLKLNEITPENLRQLTSMDLLSAEGRNNGSLMLLFGEKIRTEQGKDTLQTFNYKDFEGGKFNKSLRVGDKILINFRGNMDAYWNIGAGDMLPETVRKVKITDNKGNERISTMRQGLRGGFYDAKGYIPVFDNYTIEIMEVWDEKQLADYKKDMTRHEQEELTHLQEIYTKNPGASRGKMPSLEKVFERPDLSRLDTVMDQAMADIGLDASFKPILYSFIKHESGFKMYIKSDISSAYGLFELLEDNWRWTYRDLKNMSIFEGVSYNEFKNSLEGQVYSGILFFKKSNLKTVERILNRPVDPNNPRDVYLLYMAHHEGPGGLRYYLRTGKVKSGVNMITGYAWKVVNGAEYYRQELERIAAAKNGGGAVNIASRKSQSQRG
;
A
#
# COMPACT_ATOMS: atom_id res chain seq x y z
N MET A 1 57.26 27.48 38.11
CA MET A 1 55.95 27.10 38.69
C MET A 1 55.19 26.28 37.66
N PRO A 2 54.73 25.06 37.96
CA PRO A 2 53.98 24.25 36.99
C PRO A 2 52.57 24.82 36.84
N ARG A 3 52.09 24.96 35.59
CA ARG A 3 50.71 25.36 35.29
C ARG A 3 49.79 24.15 35.50
N GLU A 4 48.81 24.29 36.38
CA GLU A 4 47.71 23.33 36.53
C GLU A 4 46.87 23.28 35.26
N ILE A 5 46.65 22.06 34.75
CA ILE A 5 45.74 21.80 33.63
C ILE A 5 44.33 21.70 34.24
N PRO A 6 43.33 22.46 33.75
CA PRO A 6 41.98 22.37 34.29
C PRO A 6 41.38 21.00 33.99
N GLN A 7 41.04 20.22 35.02
CA GLN A 7 40.23 19.01 34.87
C GLN A 7 38.82 19.40 34.44
N THR A 8 38.50 19.17 33.17
CA THR A 8 37.13 19.28 32.66
C THR A 8 36.33 18.10 33.21
N GLN A 9 35.43 18.34 34.16
CA GLN A 9 34.42 17.36 34.55
C GLN A 9 33.44 17.18 33.38
N ILE A 10 33.57 16.05 32.68
CA ILE A 10 32.57 15.63 31.69
C ILE A 10 31.38 15.07 32.48
N ASP A 11 30.23 15.75 32.40
CA ASP A 11 28.98 15.27 32.97
C ASP A 11 28.43 14.11 32.14
N LEU A 12 28.55 12.88 32.66
CA LEU A 12 28.15 11.64 31.98
C LEU A 12 26.67 11.30 32.19
N ARG A 13 25.84 12.21 32.71
CA ARG A 13 24.41 11.97 33.07
C ARG A 13 23.44 11.81 31.89
N GLY A 14 23.94 11.65 30.66
CA GLY A 14 23.12 11.40 29.46
C GLY A 14 23.55 10.19 28.65
N ILE A 15 24.52 9.39 29.10
CA ILE A 15 24.93 8.19 28.37
C ILE A 15 23.89 7.10 28.65
N GLU A 16 23.10 6.77 27.63
CA GLU A 16 22.19 5.61 27.65
C GLU A 16 22.93 4.39 28.21
N LYS A 17 22.29 3.71 29.17
CA LYS A 17 22.88 2.52 29.78
C LYS A 17 23.25 1.54 28.67
N PRO A 18 24.50 1.04 28.64
CA PRO A 18 24.89 0.06 27.64
C PRO A 18 23.96 -1.16 27.73
N PRO A 19 23.56 -1.76 26.59
CA PRO A 19 22.64 -2.89 26.54
C PRO A 19 23.11 -4.04 27.46
N LYS A 20 22.15 -4.71 28.11
CA LYS A 20 22.41 -5.56 29.29
C LYS A 20 23.02 -6.92 28.94
N ASN A 21 22.99 -7.33 27.68
CA ASN A 21 23.67 -8.53 27.21
C ASN A 21 24.41 -8.30 25.88
N SER A 22 25.33 -9.20 25.55
CA SER A 22 26.19 -9.13 24.35
C SER A 22 25.42 -9.30 23.04
N GLU A 23 24.18 -9.78 23.08
CA GLU A 23 23.32 -10.03 21.92
C GLU A 23 22.54 -8.76 21.55
N GLU A 24 21.91 -8.09 22.52
CA GLU A 24 21.31 -6.75 22.38
C GLU A 24 22.33 -5.73 21.88
N ARG A 25 23.58 -5.81 22.36
CA ARG A 25 24.67 -4.93 21.90
C ARG A 25 25.07 -5.22 20.45
N ARG A 26 25.05 -6.48 20.03
CA ARG A 26 25.32 -6.86 18.64
C ARG A 26 24.17 -6.42 17.73
N GLU A 27 22.93 -6.57 18.16
CA GLU A 27 21.75 -6.15 17.40
C GLU A 27 21.67 -4.62 17.24
N SER A 28 21.96 -3.85 18.30
CA SER A 28 22.09 -2.38 18.23
C SER A 28 23.20 -1.97 17.26
N ILE A 29 24.40 -2.55 17.37
CA ILE A 29 25.51 -2.24 16.44
C ILE A 29 25.15 -2.59 15.00
N VAL A 30 24.51 -3.75 14.75
CA VAL A 30 24.11 -4.17 13.40
C VAL A 30 23.01 -3.26 12.83
N SER A 31 22.04 -2.87 13.65
CA SER A 31 20.96 -1.95 13.26
C SER A 31 21.50 -0.55 12.95
N GLU A 32 22.33 0.01 13.82
CA GLU A 32 22.99 1.30 13.63
C GLU A 32 23.91 1.29 12.40
N SER A 33 24.67 0.22 12.19
CA SER A 33 25.55 0.05 11.03
C SER A 33 24.76 -0.04 9.72
N ARG A 34 23.59 -0.69 9.72
CA ARG A 34 22.70 -0.74 8.54
C ARG A 34 22.10 0.62 8.23
N GLY A 35 21.56 1.32 9.25
CA GLY A 35 21.02 2.67 9.06
C GLY A 35 22.07 3.66 8.55
N ALA A 36 23.32 3.54 9.02
CA ALA A 36 24.44 4.33 8.53
C ALA A 36 24.80 4.02 7.07
N LEU A 37 24.82 2.74 6.68
CA LEU A 37 25.09 2.32 5.31
C LEU A 37 24.01 2.82 4.34
N ASP A 38 22.73 2.70 4.71
CA ASP A 38 21.62 3.19 3.89
C ASP A 38 21.68 4.72 3.74
N ASN A 39 22.03 5.45 4.80
CA ASN A 39 22.25 6.90 4.73
C ASN A 39 23.39 7.27 3.78
N LEU A 40 24.49 6.52 3.80
CA LEU A 40 25.61 6.74 2.89
C LEU A 40 25.21 6.48 1.43
N GLN A 41 24.43 5.42 1.17
CA GLN A 41 23.93 5.13 -0.18
C GLN A 41 23.01 6.23 -0.72
N ILE A 42 22.10 6.73 0.13
CA ILE A 42 21.21 7.83 -0.26
C ILE A 42 22.02 9.12 -0.50
N ARG A 43 22.99 9.44 0.36
CA ARG A 43 23.88 10.59 0.15
C ARG A 43 24.67 10.46 -1.15
N ALA A 44 25.28 9.31 -1.41
CA ALA A 44 26.01 9.06 -2.65
C ALA A 44 25.11 9.18 -3.90
N PHE A 45 23.83 8.79 -3.80
CA PHE A 45 22.86 9.08 -4.84
C PHE A 45 22.58 10.57 -4.99
N LEU A 46 22.27 11.27 -3.90
CA LEU A 46 21.98 12.70 -3.94
C LEU A 46 23.18 13.51 -4.47
N ASP A 47 24.41 13.06 -4.20
CA ASP A 47 25.62 13.70 -4.71
C ASP A 47 25.86 13.46 -6.21
N ARG A 48 25.25 12.42 -6.79
CA ARG A 48 25.21 12.21 -8.24
C ARG A 48 24.14 13.05 -8.94
N LEU A 49 23.20 13.66 -8.21
CA LEU A 49 22.27 14.63 -8.78
C LEU A 49 22.96 15.98 -8.96
N ASP A 50 22.72 16.62 -10.10
CA ASP A 50 23.20 17.98 -10.33
C ASP A 50 22.73 18.94 -9.21
N ALA A 51 23.56 19.90 -8.84
CA ALA A 51 23.26 20.82 -7.74
C ALA A 51 22.04 21.72 -8.03
N GLU A 52 21.83 22.09 -9.30
CA GLU A 52 20.63 22.80 -9.76
C GLU A 52 19.40 21.90 -9.65
N ASP A 53 19.52 20.64 -10.07
CA ASP A 53 18.44 19.65 -10.01
C ASP A 53 18.01 19.39 -8.56
N ARG A 54 18.96 19.20 -7.64
CA ARG A 54 18.68 19.10 -6.21
C ARG A 54 17.90 20.29 -5.67
N LYS A 55 18.29 21.52 -6.05
CA LYS A 55 17.58 22.74 -5.64
C LYS A 55 16.17 22.80 -6.23
N LYS A 56 15.99 22.43 -7.50
CA LYS A 56 14.68 22.42 -8.16
C LYS A 56 13.74 21.39 -7.54
N ILE A 57 14.22 20.18 -7.29
CA ILE A 57 13.42 19.14 -6.64
C ILE A 57 13.09 19.56 -5.19
N ALA A 58 14.04 20.13 -4.43
CA ALA A 58 13.78 20.63 -3.08
C ALA A 58 12.65 21.67 -3.06
N ARG A 59 12.73 22.66 -3.96
CA ARG A 59 11.65 23.67 -4.13
C ARG A 59 10.32 23.05 -4.52
N THR A 60 10.34 22.09 -5.44
CA THR A 60 9.13 21.38 -5.90
C THR A 60 8.49 20.59 -4.75
N LEU A 61 9.30 20.07 -3.83
CA LEU A 61 8.86 19.38 -2.60
C LEU A 61 8.60 20.33 -1.42
N LYS A 62 8.79 21.64 -1.58
CA LYS A 62 8.71 22.66 -0.51
C LYS A 62 9.66 22.39 0.66
N LEU A 63 10.84 21.88 0.36
CA LEU A 63 11.93 21.66 1.28
C LEU A 63 13.03 22.71 1.09
N ASN A 64 13.77 23.02 2.15
CA ASN A 64 14.96 23.87 2.04
C ASN A 64 16.09 23.16 1.27
N GLU A 65 16.27 21.87 1.54
CA GLU A 65 17.22 20.98 0.87
C GLU A 65 16.67 19.54 0.88
N ILE A 66 17.19 18.67 0.02
CA ILE A 66 16.86 17.23 0.06
C ILE A 66 17.98 16.53 0.82
N THR A 67 17.61 15.82 1.88
CA THR A 67 18.49 15.01 2.71
C THR A 67 17.96 13.59 2.79
N PRO A 68 18.77 12.59 3.20
CA PRO A 68 18.25 11.25 3.43
C PRO A 68 17.06 11.20 4.39
N GLU A 69 17.10 12.02 5.46
CA GLU A 69 16.08 12.04 6.49
C GLU A 69 14.74 12.55 5.94
N ASN A 70 14.74 13.72 5.31
CA ASN A 70 13.49 14.27 4.79
C ASN A 70 12.96 13.46 3.59
N LEU A 71 13.84 12.89 2.76
CA LEU A 71 13.42 12.02 1.66
C LEU A 71 12.63 10.82 2.16
N ARG A 72 13.02 10.22 3.30
CA ARG A 72 12.29 9.09 3.90
C ARG A 72 10.96 9.48 4.54
N GLN A 73 10.84 10.72 5.01
CA GLN A 73 9.66 11.23 5.70
C GLN A 73 8.59 11.79 4.74
N LEU A 74 8.95 12.08 3.48
CA LEU A 74 8.00 12.58 2.48
C LEU A 74 6.82 11.61 2.30
N THR A 75 5.60 12.15 2.37
CA THR A 75 4.41 11.36 2.11
C THR A 75 4.21 11.18 0.60
N SER A 76 3.49 10.13 0.20
CA SER A 76 3.13 9.93 -1.21
C SER A 76 2.22 11.04 -1.74
N MET A 77 1.52 11.79 -0.88
CA MET A 77 0.79 12.99 -1.29
C MET A 77 1.75 14.14 -1.65
N ASP A 78 2.81 14.34 -0.87
CA ASP A 78 3.83 15.35 -1.19
C ASP A 78 4.54 15.02 -2.51
N LEU A 79 4.87 13.74 -2.68
CA LEU A 79 5.54 13.22 -3.87
C LEU A 79 4.66 13.29 -5.12
N LEU A 80 3.40 12.88 -5.05
CA LEU A 80 2.45 13.00 -6.18
C LEU A 80 2.11 14.46 -6.48
N SER A 81 2.04 15.32 -5.45
CA SER A 81 1.87 16.76 -5.66
C SER A 81 3.08 17.38 -6.34
N ALA A 82 4.29 16.90 -6.04
CA ALA A 82 5.50 17.31 -6.73
C ALA A 82 5.51 16.84 -8.17
N GLU A 83 5.14 15.59 -8.44
CA GLU A 83 4.98 15.05 -9.79
C GLU A 83 3.97 15.87 -10.61
N GLY A 84 2.81 16.22 -10.04
CA GLY A 84 1.80 17.04 -10.72
C GLY A 84 2.22 18.50 -10.94
N ARG A 85 3.12 19.05 -10.11
CA ARG A 85 3.72 20.38 -10.33
C ARG A 85 4.81 20.35 -11.40
N ASN A 86 5.54 19.25 -11.46
CA ASN A 86 6.65 19.06 -12.37
C ASN A 86 6.85 17.57 -12.67
N ASN A 87 6.39 17.17 -13.86
CA ASN A 87 6.48 15.79 -14.29
C ASN A 87 7.94 15.30 -14.31
N GLY A 88 8.15 14.04 -13.95
CA GLY A 88 9.46 13.41 -13.85
C GLY A 88 10.13 13.57 -12.47
N SER A 89 9.51 14.26 -11.51
CA SER A 89 10.05 14.41 -10.15
C SER A 89 10.22 13.06 -9.43
N LEU A 90 9.28 12.13 -9.60
CA LEU A 90 9.40 10.78 -9.05
C LEU A 90 10.52 9.98 -9.72
N MET A 91 10.67 10.13 -11.05
CA MET A 91 11.74 9.46 -11.78
C MET A 91 13.12 9.99 -11.40
N LEU A 92 13.24 11.30 -11.18
CA LEU A 92 14.45 11.93 -10.64
C LEU A 92 14.84 11.41 -9.25
N LEU A 93 13.85 11.22 -8.37
CA LEU A 93 14.07 10.79 -6.99
C LEU A 93 14.31 9.29 -6.85
N PHE A 94 13.59 8.49 -7.65
CA PHE A 94 13.47 7.06 -7.43
C PHE A 94 13.98 6.19 -8.59
N GLY A 95 14.17 6.75 -9.77
CA GLY A 95 14.66 6.03 -10.96
C GLY A 95 16.14 6.27 -11.26
N GLU A 96 16.81 5.25 -11.76
CA GLU A 96 18.14 5.36 -12.38
C GLU A 96 18.16 4.60 -13.70
N LYS A 97 18.68 5.21 -14.76
CA LYS A 97 18.80 4.56 -16.07
C LYS A 97 19.96 3.57 -16.04
N ILE A 98 19.70 2.34 -16.48
CA ILE A 98 20.72 1.31 -16.66
C ILE A 98 21.33 1.50 -18.06
N ARG A 99 22.66 1.65 -18.11
CA ARG A 99 23.43 1.75 -19.35
C ARG A 99 24.41 0.59 -19.41
N THR A 100 24.39 -0.17 -20.50
CA THR A 100 25.39 -1.22 -20.74
C THR A 100 26.50 -0.64 -21.60
N GLU A 101 27.68 -0.43 -21.02
CA GLU A 101 28.88 0.05 -21.72
C GLU A 101 29.96 -1.03 -21.62
N GLN A 102 30.49 -1.48 -22.76
CA GLN A 102 31.53 -2.52 -22.82
C GLN A 102 31.16 -3.80 -22.03
N GLY A 103 29.87 -4.17 -22.01
CA GLY A 103 29.37 -5.34 -21.29
C GLY A 103 29.23 -5.17 -19.78
N LYS A 104 29.38 -3.95 -19.24
CA LYS A 104 29.13 -3.64 -17.83
C LYS A 104 27.93 -2.70 -17.71
N ASP A 105 27.04 -3.02 -16.80
CA ASP A 105 25.91 -2.16 -16.46
C ASP A 105 26.35 -1.07 -15.49
N THR A 106 26.06 0.18 -15.84
CA THR A 106 26.25 1.37 -15.02
C THR A 106 24.92 2.06 -14.76
N LEU A 107 24.82 2.74 -13.63
CA LEU A 107 23.63 3.49 -13.23
C LEU A 107 23.85 4.98 -13.48
N GLN A 108 22.96 5.56 -14.27
CA GLN A 108 22.94 6.98 -14.59
C GLN A 108 21.69 7.62 -13.98
N THR A 109 21.88 8.68 -13.19
CA THR A 109 20.77 9.49 -12.68
C THR A 109 20.10 10.26 -13.81
N PHE A 110 18.79 10.48 -13.70
CA PHE A 110 18.10 11.40 -14.61
C PHE A 110 18.43 12.85 -14.26
N ASN A 111 18.33 13.75 -15.24
CA ASN A 111 18.52 15.18 -15.03
C ASN A 111 17.21 15.95 -15.22
N TYR A 112 17.04 17.06 -14.53
CA TYR A 112 15.81 17.87 -14.60
C TYR A 112 15.56 18.40 -16.03
N LYS A 113 16.63 18.64 -16.79
CA LYS A 113 16.59 19.03 -18.21
C LYS A 113 15.96 17.96 -19.11
N ASP A 114 15.95 16.70 -18.69
CA ASP A 114 15.27 15.62 -19.41
C ASP A 114 13.74 15.75 -19.30
N PHE A 115 13.26 16.59 -18.39
CA PHE A 115 11.84 16.72 -18.05
C PHE A 115 11.26 18.11 -18.30
N GLU A 116 12.08 19.15 -18.36
CA GLU A 116 11.66 20.54 -18.59
C GLU A 116 10.95 20.76 -19.95
N GLY A 117 9.97 21.67 -19.96
CA GLY A 117 9.34 22.16 -21.19
C GLY A 117 8.54 21.11 -21.96
N GLY A 118 7.99 20.11 -21.28
CA GLY A 118 7.24 19.01 -21.90
C GLY A 118 8.13 17.91 -22.51
N LYS A 119 9.45 17.96 -22.27
CA LYS A 119 10.39 16.96 -22.81
C LYS A 119 10.31 15.60 -22.12
N PHE A 120 9.64 15.49 -20.97
CA PHE A 120 9.46 14.21 -20.28
C PHE A 120 8.86 13.14 -21.19
N ASN A 121 7.86 13.51 -22.00
CA ASN A 121 7.23 12.60 -22.95
C ASN A 121 8.18 12.09 -24.05
N LYS A 122 9.34 12.73 -24.23
CA LYS A 122 10.36 12.45 -25.26
C LYS A 122 11.67 11.89 -24.68
N SER A 123 11.82 11.85 -23.36
CA SER A 123 13.09 11.47 -22.71
C SER A 123 13.28 9.96 -22.60
N LEU A 124 12.20 9.19 -22.61
CA LEU A 124 12.22 7.73 -22.61
C LEU A 124 12.01 7.15 -24.00
N ARG A 125 12.77 6.12 -24.33
CA ARG A 125 12.70 5.41 -25.62
C ARG A 125 12.51 3.92 -25.41
N VAL A 126 11.97 3.24 -26.42
CA VAL A 126 11.91 1.77 -26.44
C VAL A 126 13.31 1.19 -26.25
N GLY A 127 13.41 0.20 -25.35
CA GLY A 127 14.66 -0.45 -24.94
C GLY A 127 15.36 0.23 -23.75
N ASP A 128 14.93 1.41 -23.32
CA ASP A 128 15.47 2.01 -22.09
C ASP A 128 15.13 1.14 -20.89
N LYS A 129 16.12 0.93 -20.01
CA LYS A 129 15.98 0.18 -18.75
C LYS A 129 16.17 1.12 -17.57
N ILE A 130 15.31 0.98 -16.57
CA ILE A 130 15.23 1.86 -15.41
C ILE A 130 15.21 1.00 -14.14
N LEU A 131 16.19 1.20 -13.27
CA LEU A 131 16.21 0.64 -11.92
C LEU A 131 15.38 1.52 -10.98
N ILE A 132 14.55 0.89 -10.16
CA ILE A 132 13.69 1.57 -9.19
C ILE A 132 14.23 1.38 -7.78
N ASN A 133 14.28 2.46 -7.01
CA ASN A 133 14.70 2.45 -5.62
C ASN A 133 14.02 3.59 -4.84
N PHE A 134 13.17 3.28 -3.88
CA PHE A 134 12.45 4.25 -3.04
C PHE A 134 13.30 4.78 -1.89
N ARG A 135 14.56 4.34 -1.75
CA ARG A 135 15.58 4.94 -0.88
C ARG A 135 15.14 4.99 0.59
N GLY A 136 14.44 3.94 1.03
CA GLY A 136 13.89 3.83 2.38
C GLY A 136 12.66 4.72 2.65
N ASN A 137 12.12 5.41 1.64
CA ASN A 137 10.82 6.06 1.76
C ASN A 137 9.72 4.99 1.72
N MET A 138 9.31 4.56 2.91
CA MET A 138 8.30 3.52 3.06
C MET A 138 6.92 3.95 2.56
N ASP A 139 6.59 5.24 2.60
CA ASP A 139 5.31 5.68 2.05
C ASP A 139 5.32 5.52 0.54
N ALA A 140 6.35 6.00 -0.15
CA ALA A 140 6.53 5.83 -1.59
C ALA A 140 6.56 4.35 -2.00
N TYR A 141 7.30 3.51 -1.27
CA TYR A 141 7.44 2.08 -1.53
C TYR A 141 6.09 1.35 -1.64
N TRP A 142 5.12 1.71 -0.80
CA TRP A 142 3.80 1.07 -0.81
C TRP A 142 2.81 1.72 -1.77
N ASN A 143 3.13 2.93 -2.22
CA ASN A 143 2.14 3.84 -2.75
C ASN A 143 2.42 4.30 -4.18
N ILE A 144 3.67 4.37 -4.60
CA ILE A 144 4.06 4.85 -5.91
C ILE A 144 4.30 3.65 -6.82
N GLY A 145 3.63 3.62 -7.96
CA GLY A 145 3.81 2.60 -9.00
C GLY A 145 4.48 3.15 -10.25
N ALA A 146 4.79 2.25 -11.19
CA ALA A 146 5.30 2.64 -12.50
C ALA A 146 4.38 3.64 -13.23
N GLY A 147 3.06 3.56 -13.00
CA GLY A 147 2.08 4.46 -13.61
C GLY A 147 2.21 5.90 -13.14
N ASP A 148 2.63 6.10 -11.89
CA ASP A 148 2.88 7.43 -11.32
C ASP A 148 4.22 7.99 -11.79
N MET A 149 5.21 7.13 -12.03
CA MET A 149 6.59 7.53 -12.32
C MET A 149 6.88 7.75 -13.81
N LEU A 150 6.14 7.09 -14.70
CA LEU A 150 6.40 7.10 -16.13
C LEU A 150 5.49 8.11 -16.86
N PRO A 151 5.97 8.75 -17.93
CA PRO A 151 5.14 9.65 -18.71
C PRO A 151 3.98 8.89 -19.35
N GLU A 152 2.87 9.59 -19.57
CA GLU A 152 1.66 9.02 -20.18
C GLU A 152 1.89 8.45 -21.58
N THR A 153 2.95 8.89 -22.27
CA THR A 153 3.36 8.35 -23.57
C THR A 153 3.92 6.94 -23.48
N VAL A 154 4.40 6.46 -22.32
CA VAL A 154 4.82 5.07 -22.16
C VAL A 154 3.59 4.18 -22.04
N ARG A 155 3.49 3.19 -22.93
CA ARG A 155 2.31 2.35 -23.07
C ARG A 155 2.52 0.92 -22.71
N LYS A 156 3.71 0.39 -22.93
CA LYS A 156 4.02 -0.98 -22.60
C LYS A 156 5.38 -1.04 -21.94
N VAL A 157 5.45 -1.80 -20.87
CA VAL A 157 6.68 -2.03 -20.12
C VAL A 157 6.83 -3.51 -19.83
N LYS A 158 8.08 -3.92 -19.63
CA LYS A 158 8.41 -5.18 -19.00
C LYS A 158 9.01 -4.87 -17.63
N ILE A 159 8.42 -5.39 -16.58
CA ILE A 159 8.88 -5.22 -15.21
C ILE A 159 9.52 -6.52 -14.76
N THR A 160 10.78 -6.43 -14.33
CA THR A 160 11.57 -7.54 -13.78
C THR A 160 11.74 -7.33 -12.29
N ASP A 161 11.27 -8.28 -11.49
CA ASP A 161 11.43 -8.23 -10.02
C ASP A 161 12.87 -8.56 -9.58
N ASN A 162 13.14 -8.40 -8.29
CA ASN A 162 14.45 -8.71 -7.69
C ASN A 162 14.82 -10.21 -7.70
N LYS A 163 13.92 -11.10 -8.13
CA LYS A 163 14.15 -12.53 -8.32
C LYS A 163 14.32 -12.88 -9.81
N GLY A 164 14.24 -11.89 -10.71
CA GLY A 164 14.32 -12.08 -12.15
C GLY A 164 13.00 -12.50 -12.80
N ASN A 165 11.87 -12.49 -12.10
CA ASN A 165 10.57 -12.77 -12.71
C ASN A 165 10.14 -11.58 -13.55
N GLU A 166 9.77 -11.84 -14.80
CA GLU A 166 9.35 -10.81 -15.74
C GLU A 166 7.83 -10.81 -15.93
N ARG A 167 7.25 -9.62 -16.02
CA ARG A 167 5.86 -9.42 -16.43
C ARG A 167 5.77 -8.28 -17.43
N ILE A 168 5.07 -8.51 -18.53
CA ILE A 168 4.84 -7.51 -19.57
C ILE A 168 3.46 -6.91 -19.37
N SER A 169 3.39 -5.60 -19.33
CA SER A 169 2.22 -4.88 -18.90
C SER A 169 1.95 -3.65 -19.75
N THR A 170 0.67 -3.29 -19.86
CA THR A 170 0.20 -2.14 -20.63
C THR A 170 -0.36 -1.08 -19.68
N MET A 171 -0.02 0.18 -19.96
CA MET A 171 -0.55 1.35 -19.28
C MET A 171 -2.06 1.45 -19.53
N ARG A 172 -2.84 1.57 -18.47
CA ARG A 172 -4.28 1.79 -18.53
C ARG A 172 -4.60 3.21 -18.08
N GLN A 173 -4.84 4.09 -19.04
CA GLN A 173 -4.96 5.54 -18.76
C GLN A 173 -6.34 5.93 -18.22
N GLY A 174 -7.40 5.19 -18.57
CA GLY A 174 -8.75 5.44 -18.04
C GLY A 174 -8.89 5.10 -16.56
N LEU A 175 -7.93 4.36 -15.98
CA LEU A 175 -8.00 3.82 -14.62
C LEU A 175 -7.11 4.55 -13.61
N ARG A 176 -6.90 5.86 -13.82
CA ARG A 176 -5.98 6.72 -13.04
C ARG A 176 -4.49 6.41 -13.20
N GLY A 177 -4.08 5.79 -14.31
CA GLY A 177 -2.67 5.57 -14.64
C GLY A 177 -2.07 4.40 -13.85
N GLY A 178 -1.75 3.31 -14.55
CA GLY A 178 -1.19 2.11 -13.93
C GLY A 178 -0.88 1.05 -14.97
N PHE A 179 0.02 0.13 -14.62
CA PHE A 179 0.48 -0.94 -15.50
C PHE A 179 -0.19 -2.25 -15.10
N TYR A 180 -0.94 -2.84 -16.03
CA TYR A 180 -1.65 -4.10 -15.84
C TYR A 180 -1.28 -5.16 -16.90
N ASP A 181 -1.20 -6.42 -16.48
CA ASP A 181 -1.14 -7.58 -17.38
C ASP A 181 -2.34 -8.52 -17.17
N ALA A 182 -2.32 -9.72 -17.73
CA ALA A 182 -3.38 -10.72 -17.55
C ALA A 182 -3.55 -11.20 -16.09
N LYS A 183 -2.57 -10.94 -15.24
CA LYS A 183 -2.56 -11.15 -13.79
C LYS A 183 -2.76 -9.83 -13.03
N GLY A 184 -3.28 -8.79 -13.70
CA GLY A 184 -3.66 -7.44 -13.27
C GLY A 184 -2.52 -6.54 -12.85
N TYR A 185 -2.73 -5.67 -11.86
CA TYR A 185 -1.81 -4.59 -11.52
C TYR A 185 -0.43 -5.13 -11.21
N ILE A 186 0.58 -4.46 -11.73
CA ILE A 186 1.97 -4.76 -11.47
C ILE A 186 2.53 -3.69 -10.52
N PRO A 187 2.67 -3.99 -9.23
CA PRO A 187 3.39 -3.10 -8.34
C PRO A 187 4.88 -3.08 -8.71
N VAL A 188 5.54 -2.00 -8.34
CA VAL A 188 6.98 -1.83 -8.50
C VAL A 188 7.59 -1.57 -7.13
N PHE A 189 8.71 -2.23 -6.85
CA PHE A 189 9.40 -2.15 -5.56
C PHE A 189 10.90 -1.91 -5.77
N ASP A 190 11.62 -1.73 -4.68
CA ASP A 190 13.07 -1.55 -4.70
C ASP A 190 13.78 -2.69 -5.45
N ASN A 191 14.76 -2.28 -6.26
CA ASN A 191 15.57 -3.12 -7.13
C ASN A 191 14.81 -3.78 -8.29
N TYR A 192 13.57 -3.35 -8.56
CA TYR A 192 12.88 -3.77 -9.77
C TYR A 192 13.44 -3.00 -10.96
N THR A 193 13.45 -3.64 -12.12
CA THR A 193 13.82 -3.00 -13.39
C THR A 193 12.58 -2.85 -14.27
N ILE A 194 12.41 -1.67 -14.85
CA ILE A 194 11.41 -1.39 -15.87
C ILE A 194 12.12 -1.24 -17.21
N GLU A 195 11.77 -2.07 -18.19
CA GLU A 195 12.18 -1.93 -19.58
C GLU A 195 11.03 -1.36 -20.40
N ILE A 196 11.29 -0.26 -21.13
CA ILE A 196 10.30 0.41 -21.97
C ILE A 196 10.12 -0.40 -23.26
N MET A 197 8.91 -0.91 -23.49
CA MET A 197 8.60 -1.75 -24.65
C MET A 197 7.84 -0.99 -25.74
N GLU A 198 7.07 0.03 -25.37
CA GLU A 198 6.28 0.83 -26.31
C GLU A 198 6.09 2.27 -25.78
N VAL A 199 6.32 3.24 -26.66
CA VAL A 199 6.07 4.68 -26.42
C VAL A 199 5.23 5.21 -27.57
N TRP A 200 4.16 5.93 -27.24
CA TRP A 200 3.32 6.64 -28.21
C TRP A 200 3.84 8.04 -28.51
N ASP A 201 3.66 8.47 -29.75
CA ASP A 201 3.84 9.87 -30.11
C ASP A 201 2.64 10.75 -29.68
N GLU A 202 2.80 12.07 -29.83
CA GLU A 202 1.79 13.06 -29.45
C GLU A 202 0.46 12.84 -30.19
N LYS A 203 0.51 12.35 -31.44
CA LYS A 203 -0.69 12.12 -32.26
C LYS A 203 -1.46 10.90 -31.76
N GLN A 204 -0.78 9.79 -31.52
CA GLN A 204 -1.37 8.57 -30.97
C GLN A 204 -2.01 8.83 -29.60
N LEU A 205 -1.34 9.59 -28.74
CA LEU A 205 -1.88 9.99 -27.45
C LEU A 205 -3.09 10.93 -27.59
N ALA A 206 -3.03 11.92 -28.50
CA ALA A 206 -4.15 12.82 -28.75
C ALA A 206 -5.36 12.07 -29.32
N ASP A 207 -5.15 11.13 -30.24
CA ASP A 207 -6.21 10.31 -30.82
C ASP A 207 -6.85 9.39 -29.76
N TYR A 208 -6.04 8.81 -28.87
CA TYR A 208 -6.56 8.07 -27.71
C TYR A 208 -7.40 8.95 -26.78
N LYS A 209 -6.95 10.19 -26.51
CA LYS A 209 -7.65 11.13 -25.62
C LYS A 209 -9.00 11.61 -26.18
N LYS A 210 -9.25 11.53 -27.50
CA LYS A 210 -10.53 11.92 -28.10
C LYS A 210 -11.70 11.05 -27.63
N ASP A 211 -11.43 9.81 -27.22
CA ASP A 211 -12.46 8.84 -26.84
C ASP A 211 -12.15 8.16 -25.50
N MET A 212 -11.66 8.96 -24.54
CA MET A 212 -11.27 8.45 -23.22
C MET A 212 -12.40 7.69 -22.52
N THR A 213 -13.65 8.13 -22.66
CA THR A 213 -14.80 7.49 -21.99
C THR A 213 -15.02 6.07 -22.51
N ARG A 214 -14.90 5.83 -23.83
CA ARG A 214 -14.97 4.47 -24.38
C ARG A 214 -13.80 3.63 -23.88
N HIS A 215 -12.59 4.17 -23.92
CA HIS A 215 -11.40 3.45 -23.48
C HIS A 215 -11.43 3.12 -21.99
N GLU A 216 -11.88 4.03 -21.13
CA GLU A 216 -12.07 3.75 -19.71
C GLU A 216 -13.05 2.59 -19.50
N GLN A 217 -14.15 2.55 -20.26
CA GLN A 217 -15.12 1.46 -20.19
C GLN A 217 -14.55 0.12 -20.69
N GLU A 218 -13.79 0.12 -21.78
CA GLU A 218 -13.08 -1.05 -22.31
C GLU A 218 -12.03 -1.56 -21.30
N GLU A 219 -11.26 -0.65 -20.71
CA GLU A 219 -10.23 -0.98 -19.72
C GLU A 219 -10.83 -1.49 -18.40
N LEU A 220 -11.93 -0.91 -17.93
CA LEU A 220 -12.70 -1.40 -16.79
C LEU A 220 -13.23 -2.81 -17.05
N THR A 221 -13.77 -3.06 -18.24
CA THR A 221 -14.27 -4.38 -18.64
C THR A 221 -13.13 -5.39 -18.66
N HIS A 222 -11.99 -5.02 -19.24
CA HIS A 222 -10.81 -5.87 -19.29
C HIS A 222 -10.21 -6.13 -17.90
N LEU A 223 -10.17 -5.12 -17.02
CA LEU A 223 -9.81 -5.31 -15.62
C LEU A 223 -10.77 -6.24 -14.90
N GLN A 224 -12.07 -6.08 -15.13
CA GLN A 224 -13.07 -6.95 -14.54
C GLN A 224 -12.86 -8.40 -14.99
N GLU A 225 -12.52 -8.64 -16.26
CA GLU A 225 -12.13 -9.96 -16.75
C GLU A 225 -10.84 -10.47 -16.12
N ILE A 226 -9.80 -9.62 -16.05
CA ILE A 226 -8.53 -9.96 -15.42
C ILE A 226 -8.75 -10.35 -13.98
N TYR A 227 -9.49 -9.56 -13.21
CA TYR A 227 -9.70 -9.85 -11.81
C TYR A 227 -10.65 -11.03 -11.60
N THR A 228 -11.62 -11.23 -12.50
CA THR A 228 -12.44 -12.45 -12.53
C THR A 228 -11.57 -13.69 -12.72
N LYS A 229 -10.51 -13.59 -13.55
CA LYS A 229 -9.57 -14.70 -13.84
C LYS A 229 -8.43 -14.80 -12.83
N ASN A 230 -7.96 -13.67 -12.29
CA ASN A 230 -6.86 -13.53 -11.35
C ASN A 230 -7.17 -12.43 -10.31
N PRO A 231 -7.87 -12.83 -9.24
CA PRO A 231 -8.28 -11.94 -8.18
C PRO A 231 -7.18 -11.19 -7.41
N GLY A 232 -5.93 -11.67 -7.39
CA GLY A 232 -4.85 -11.15 -6.54
C GLY A 232 -4.22 -9.82 -7.02
N ALA A 233 -4.84 -9.14 -7.97
CA ALA A 233 -4.15 -8.20 -8.85
C ALA A 233 -4.53 -6.71 -8.72
N SER A 234 -5.26 -6.31 -7.69
CA SER A 234 -5.73 -4.95 -7.38
C SER A 234 -5.01 -4.27 -6.19
N ARG A 235 -3.70 -4.51 -5.96
CA ARG A 235 -2.99 -4.06 -4.73
C ARG A 235 -2.79 -2.53 -4.77
N GLY A 236 -3.71 -1.77 -4.17
CA GLY A 236 -3.54 -0.34 -3.93
C GLY A 236 -2.72 -0.03 -2.66
N LYS A 237 -2.51 1.26 -2.39
CA LYS A 237 -1.89 1.86 -1.19
C LYS A 237 -2.46 1.32 0.14
N MET A 238 -1.75 0.45 0.86
CA MET A 238 -2.18 -0.09 2.17
C MET A 238 -1.21 0.35 3.29
N PRO A 239 -1.68 0.99 4.38
CA PRO A 239 -0.85 1.32 5.53
C PRO A 239 -0.52 0.06 6.35
N SER A 240 0.68 0.00 6.92
CA SER A 240 1.08 -1.05 7.85
C SER A 240 0.27 -1.00 9.14
N LEU A 241 0.04 -2.16 9.74
CA LEU A 241 -0.77 -2.26 10.94
C LEU A 241 -0.08 -1.61 12.16
N GLU A 242 1.24 -1.66 12.27
CA GLU A 242 1.95 -0.99 13.36
C GLU A 242 1.70 0.52 13.37
N LYS A 243 1.76 1.17 12.19
CA LYS A 243 1.45 2.61 12.08
C LYS A 243 0.00 2.92 12.42
N VAL A 244 -0.92 2.00 12.12
CA VAL A 244 -2.32 2.14 12.54
C VAL A 244 -2.43 2.07 14.06
N PHE A 245 -1.73 1.14 14.71
CA PHE A 245 -1.76 0.95 16.16
C PHE A 245 -0.99 2.01 16.95
N GLU A 246 -0.05 2.72 16.33
CA GLU A 246 0.61 3.89 16.96
C GLU A 246 -0.37 5.03 17.26
N ARG A 247 -1.53 5.06 16.59
CA ARG A 247 -2.53 6.09 16.83
C ARG A 247 -3.27 5.86 18.15
N PRO A 248 -3.37 6.86 19.05
CA PRO A 248 -4.00 6.68 20.35
C PRO A 248 -5.42 6.09 20.30
N ASP A 249 -6.22 6.54 19.33
CA ASP A 249 -7.61 6.09 19.12
C ASP A 249 -7.72 4.65 18.62
N LEU A 250 -6.65 4.08 18.04
CA LEU A 250 -6.63 2.73 17.47
C LEU A 250 -5.58 1.80 18.10
N SER A 251 -4.90 2.24 19.15
CA SER A 251 -3.84 1.48 19.84
C SER A 251 -4.30 0.11 20.35
N ARG A 252 -5.60 -0.04 20.62
CA ARG A 252 -6.22 -1.29 21.07
C ARG A 252 -6.97 -2.03 19.97
N LEU A 253 -6.92 -1.58 18.71
CA LEU A 253 -7.73 -2.13 17.62
C LEU A 253 -7.52 -3.64 17.44
N ASP A 254 -6.27 -4.10 17.46
CA ASP A 254 -5.94 -5.52 17.27
C ASP A 254 -6.53 -6.40 18.38
N THR A 255 -6.32 -6.00 19.64
CA THR A 255 -6.85 -6.70 20.82
C THR A 255 -8.39 -6.68 20.85
N VAL A 256 -9.00 -5.53 20.53
CA VAL A 256 -10.47 -5.39 20.51
C VAL A 256 -11.07 -6.24 19.38
N MET A 257 -10.42 -6.32 18.21
CA MET A 257 -10.86 -7.24 17.15
C MET A 257 -10.78 -8.70 17.58
N ASP A 258 -9.67 -9.14 18.18
CA ASP A 258 -9.54 -10.54 18.63
C ASP A 258 -10.63 -10.89 19.66
N GLN A 259 -10.85 -10.02 20.64
CA GLN A 259 -11.89 -10.21 21.65
C GLN A 259 -13.29 -10.25 21.00
N ALA A 260 -13.60 -9.31 20.11
CA ALA A 260 -14.89 -9.24 19.45
C ALA A 260 -15.14 -10.46 18.55
N MET A 261 -14.13 -10.92 17.81
CA MET A 261 -14.22 -12.12 16.98
C MET A 261 -14.47 -13.36 17.84
N ALA A 262 -13.77 -13.50 18.97
CA ALA A 262 -13.99 -14.60 19.91
C ALA A 262 -15.42 -14.58 20.49
N ASP A 263 -15.86 -13.43 21.01
CA ASP A 263 -17.18 -13.29 21.67
C ASP A 263 -18.34 -13.48 20.68
N ILE A 264 -18.19 -13.01 19.44
CA ILE A 264 -19.20 -13.18 18.38
C ILE A 264 -19.10 -14.58 17.73
N GLY A 265 -17.98 -15.29 17.93
CA GLY A 265 -17.68 -16.59 17.33
C GLY A 265 -17.37 -16.52 15.84
N LEU A 266 -16.61 -15.53 15.39
CA LEU A 266 -16.09 -15.42 14.02
C LEU A 266 -14.66 -15.99 13.98
N ASP A 267 -14.38 -16.85 13.00
CA ASP A 267 -13.07 -17.48 12.85
C ASP A 267 -11.94 -16.44 12.60
N ALA A 268 -10.80 -16.61 13.25
CA ALA A 268 -9.65 -15.69 13.18
C ALA A 268 -9.11 -15.50 11.75
N SER A 269 -9.32 -16.45 10.85
CA SER A 269 -8.92 -16.33 9.44
C SER A 269 -9.64 -15.21 8.67
N PHE A 270 -10.74 -14.66 9.21
CA PHE A 270 -11.41 -13.48 8.63
C PHE A 270 -10.76 -12.15 9.03
N LYS A 271 -9.83 -12.13 10.01
CA LYS A 271 -9.20 -10.91 10.51
C LYS A 271 -8.55 -10.03 9.42
N PRO A 272 -7.81 -10.58 8.44
CA PRO A 272 -7.24 -9.77 7.35
C PRO A 272 -8.30 -9.09 6.48
N ILE A 273 -9.44 -9.74 6.26
CA ILE A 273 -10.56 -9.19 5.50
C ILE A 273 -11.17 -8.02 6.25
N LEU A 274 -11.37 -8.15 7.57
CA LEU A 274 -11.90 -7.06 8.40
C LEU A 274 -11.00 -5.82 8.39
N TYR A 275 -9.68 -5.99 8.49
CA TYR A 275 -8.74 -4.88 8.32
C TYR A 275 -8.87 -4.22 6.94
N SER A 276 -9.04 -5.05 5.91
CA SER A 276 -9.23 -4.53 4.56
C SER A 276 -10.54 -3.77 4.38
N PHE A 277 -11.62 -4.19 5.04
CA PHE A 277 -12.88 -3.44 5.08
C PHE A 277 -12.66 -2.11 5.77
N ILE A 278 -12.08 -2.08 6.97
CA ILE A 278 -11.82 -0.84 7.71
C ILE A 278 -10.96 0.13 6.89
N LYS A 279 -9.90 -0.37 6.25
CA LYS A 279 -9.04 0.44 5.40
C LYS A 279 -9.80 1.05 4.22
N HIS A 280 -10.74 0.31 3.66
CA HIS A 280 -11.44 0.75 2.46
C HIS A 280 -12.60 1.69 2.77
N GLU A 281 -13.38 1.35 3.80
CA GLU A 281 -14.54 2.12 4.25
C GLU A 281 -14.10 3.46 4.85
N SER A 282 -13.26 3.43 5.89
CA SER A 282 -12.92 4.63 6.65
C SER A 282 -11.49 5.12 6.49
N GLY A 283 -10.62 4.31 5.88
CA GLY A 283 -9.18 4.57 5.92
C GLY A 283 -8.64 4.57 7.36
N PHE A 284 -9.23 3.75 8.24
CA PHE A 284 -8.96 3.73 9.68
C PHE A 284 -9.35 5.02 10.40
N LYS A 285 -10.42 5.72 10.02
CA LYS A 285 -10.87 6.92 10.75
C LYS A 285 -12.13 6.59 11.54
N MET A 286 -12.07 6.64 12.87
CA MET A 286 -13.23 6.29 13.71
C MET A 286 -14.40 7.26 13.58
N TYR A 287 -14.13 8.52 13.25
CA TYR A 287 -15.14 9.58 13.25
C TYR A 287 -15.43 10.11 11.84
N ILE A 288 -15.15 9.29 10.82
CA ILE A 288 -15.54 9.63 9.45
C ILE A 288 -17.06 9.51 9.32
N LYS A 289 -17.62 10.46 8.58
CA LYS A 289 -19.01 10.45 8.17
C LYS A 289 -19.02 10.74 6.68
N SER A 290 -19.74 9.92 5.91
CA SER A 290 -19.91 10.19 4.49
C SER A 290 -20.69 11.48 4.29
N ASP A 291 -20.25 12.33 3.34
CA ASP A 291 -21.01 13.52 2.95
C ASP A 291 -22.27 13.18 2.14
N ILE A 292 -22.32 11.98 1.57
CA ILE A 292 -23.35 11.54 0.62
C ILE A 292 -24.30 10.52 1.28
N SER A 293 -23.88 9.87 2.36
CA SER A 293 -24.70 8.89 3.08
C SER A 293 -24.65 9.10 4.59
N SER A 294 -25.57 8.46 5.32
CA SER A 294 -25.53 8.44 6.79
C SER A 294 -24.52 7.43 7.34
N ALA A 295 -23.63 6.89 6.50
CA ALA A 295 -22.61 5.96 6.92
C ALA A 295 -21.62 6.64 7.88
N TYR A 296 -21.19 5.87 8.88
CA TYR A 296 -20.33 6.38 9.94
C TYR A 296 -19.44 5.27 10.52
N GLY A 297 -18.23 5.65 10.94
CA GLY A 297 -17.33 4.82 11.73
C GLY A 297 -16.40 3.93 10.90
N LEU A 298 -15.64 3.07 11.58
CA LEU A 298 -14.58 2.26 10.96
C LEU A 298 -15.06 1.40 9.78
N PHE A 299 -16.29 0.88 9.86
CA PHE A 299 -16.93 0.05 8.84
C PHE A 299 -18.00 0.81 8.02
N GLU A 300 -18.12 2.13 8.21
CA GLU A 300 -19.10 2.99 7.52
C GLU A 300 -20.53 2.40 7.57
N LEU A 301 -20.97 1.99 8.77
CA LEU A 301 -22.30 1.42 8.95
C LEU A 301 -23.37 2.52 8.86
N LEU A 302 -24.48 2.23 8.19
CA LEU A 302 -25.68 3.07 8.19
C LEU A 302 -26.35 3.10 9.58
N GLU A 303 -27.12 4.15 9.84
CA GLU A 303 -27.79 4.36 11.14
C GLU A 303 -28.69 3.19 11.57
N ASP A 304 -29.43 2.60 10.63
CA ASP A 304 -30.27 1.43 10.93
C ASP A 304 -29.43 0.21 11.34
N ASN A 305 -28.26 0.03 10.71
CA ASN A 305 -27.33 -1.04 11.06
C ASN A 305 -26.73 -0.82 12.44
N TRP A 306 -26.38 0.43 12.80
CA TRP A 306 -25.94 0.77 14.16
C TRP A 306 -26.99 0.46 15.23
N ARG A 307 -28.25 0.84 14.99
CA ARG A 307 -29.35 0.57 15.93
C ARG A 307 -29.60 -0.92 16.09
N TRP A 308 -29.50 -1.67 15.00
CA TRP A 308 -29.62 -3.12 15.03
C TRP A 308 -28.49 -3.76 15.82
N THR A 309 -27.22 -3.46 15.52
CA THR A 309 -26.08 -4.06 16.22
C THR A 309 -26.06 -3.67 17.70
N TYR A 310 -26.37 -2.42 18.04
CA TYR A 310 -26.48 -1.99 19.43
C TYR A 310 -27.54 -2.79 20.21
N ARG A 311 -28.71 -3.04 19.61
CA ARG A 311 -29.77 -3.84 20.28
C ARG A 311 -29.30 -5.26 20.61
N ASP A 312 -28.52 -5.87 19.72
CA ASP A 312 -27.99 -7.22 19.90
C ASP A 312 -26.82 -7.27 20.90
N LEU A 313 -26.04 -6.19 21.01
CA LEU A 313 -24.79 -6.16 21.77
C LEU A 313 -24.94 -5.51 23.16
N LYS A 314 -25.94 -4.65 23.39
CA LYS A 314 -26.07 -3.86 24.63
C LYS A 314 -26.16 -4.65 25.94
N ASN A 315 -26.44 -5.95 25.87
CA ASN A 315 -26.53 -6.83 27.05
C ASN A 315 -25.23 -7.60 27.30
N MET A 316 -24.20 -7.41 26.47
CA MET A 316 -22.86 -7.93 26.77
C MET A 316 -22.28 -7.14 27.94
N SER A 317 -21.55 -7.79 28.85
CA SER A 317 -20.97 -7.16 30.04
C SER A 317 -20.11 -5.94 29.72
N ILE A 318 -19.40 -5.95 28.59
CA ILE A 318 -18.58 -4.82 28.12
C ILE A 318 -19.38 -3.59 27.68
N PHE A 319 -20.69 -3.73 27.46
CA PHE A 319 -21.60 -2.67 27.03
C PHE A 319 -22.73 -2.39 28.03
N GLU A 320 -22.69 -3.02 29.20
CA GLU A 320 -23.68 -2.79 30.25
C GLU A 320 -23.65 -1.31 30.70
N GLY A 321 -24.81 -0.66 30.66
CA GLY A 321 -24.94 0.76 31.01
C GLY A 321 -24.40 1.74 29.95
N VAL A 322 -23.80 1.27 28.86
CA VAL A 322 -23.28 2.14 27.78
C VAL A 322 -24.44 2.64 26.92
N SER A 323 -24.58 3.96 26.80
CA SER A 323 -25.61 4.56 25.95
C SER A 323 -25.33 4.28 24.47
N TYR A 324 -26.35 4.40 23.62
CA TYR A 324 -26.19 4.21 22.17
C TYR A 324 -25.12 5.13 21.56
N ASN A 325 -25.06 6.39 22.00
CA ASN A 325 -24.07 7.35 21.49
C ASN A 325 -22.65 7.00 21.95
N GLU A 326 -22.46 6.63 23.21
CA GLU A 326 -21.16 6.20 23.72
C GLU A 326 -20.68 4.93 23.00
N PHE A 327 -21.59 3.97 22.81
CA PHE A 327 -21.34 2.75 22.06
C PHE A 327 -20.90 3.05 20.61
N LYS A 328 -21.65 3.88 19.89
CA LYS A 328 -21.36 4.20 18.49
C LYS A 328 -20.03 4.95 18.32
N ASN A 329 -19.63 5.76 19.32
CA ASN A 329 -18.39 6.55 19.26
C ASN A 329 -17.17 5.85 19.89
N SER A 330 -17.34 4.68 20.54
CA SER A 330 -16.22 3.94 21.15
C SER A 330 -15.58 2.95 20.18
N LEU A 331 -14.29 2.67 20.35
CA LEU A 331 -13.57 1.68 19.53
C LEU A 331 -14.23 0.30 19.63
N GLU A 332 -14.56 -0.11 20.86
CA GLU A 332 -15.25 -1.35 21.15
C GLU A 332 -16.60 -1.43 20.43
N GLY A 333 -17.48 -0.44 20.59
CA GLY A 333 -18.79 -0.50 19.95
C GLY A 333 -18.71 -0.49 18.43
N GLN A 334 -17.71 0.20 17.85
CA GLN A 334 -17.49 0.18 16.40
C GLN A 334 -16.98 -1.16 15.87
N VAL A 335 -15.99 -1.76 16.54
CA VAL A 335 -15.43 -3.05 16.14
C VAL A 335 -16.46 -4.17 16.30
N TYR A 336 -17.15 -4.24 17.45
CA TYR A 336 -18.18 -5.25 17.69
C TYR A 336 -19.35 -5.13 16.72
N SER A 337 -19.81 -3.91 16.44
CA SER A 337 -20.87 -3.69 15.44
C SER A 337 -20.44 -4.12 14.05
N GLY A 338 -19.23 -3.75 13.63
CA GLY A 338 -18.69 -4.14 12.34
C GLY A 338 -18.60 -5.66 12.17
N ILE A 339 -18.04 -6.35 13.16
CA ILE A 339 -17.89 -7.82 13.13
C ILE A 339 -19.25 -8.52 13.20
N LEU A 340 -20.18 -8.04 14.03
CA LEU A 340 -21.52 -8.61 14.11
C LEU A 340 -22.27 -8.45 12.79
N PHE A 341 -22.23 -7.24 12.21
CA PHE A 341 -22.81 -6.96 10.90
C PHE A 341 -22.19 -7.84 9.82
N PHE A 342 -20.86 -7.91 9.77
CA PHE A 342 -20.11 -8.78 8.85
C PHE A 342 -20.56 -10.24 8.94
N LYS A 343 -20.61 -10.81 10.14
CA LYS A 343 -20.98 -12.21 10.35
C LYS A 343 -22.46 -12.48 10.02
N LYS A 344 -23.38 -11.72 10.61
CA LYS A 344 -24.82 -11.99 10.52
C LYS A 344 -25.44 -11.53 9.20
N SER A 345 -24.85 -10.53 8.55
CA SER A 345 -25.33 -9.99 7.27
C SER A 345 -24.48 -10.49 6.10
N ASN A 346 -23.20 -10.09 6.01
CA ASN A 346 -22.40 -10.30 4.80
C ASN A 346 -22.03 -11.77 4.59
N LEU A 347 -21.39 -12.38 5.59
CA LEU A 347 -20.96 -13.77 5.56
C LEU A 347 -22.13 -14.72 5.36
N LYS A 348 -23.16 -14.63 6.21
CA LYS A 348 -24.37 -15.47 6.10
C LYS A 348 -25.09 -15.33 4.76
N THR A 349 -25.05 -14.15 4.15
CA THR A 349 -25.63 -13.91 2.83
C THR A 349 -24.84 -14.61 1.74
N VAL A 350 -23.51 -14.49 1.75
CA VAL A 350 -22.63 -15.12 0.76
C VAL A 350 -22.68 -16.64 0.91
N GLU A 351 -22.62 -17.19 2.11
CA GLU A 351 -22.71 -18.64 2.35
C GLU A 351 -24.02 -19.23 1.83
N ARG A 352 -25.15 -18.54 2.07
CA ARG A 352 -26.46 -18.95 1.54
C ARG A 352 -26.48 -18.98 0.00
N ILE A 353 -25.82 -18.01 -0.63
CA ILE A 353 -25.76 -17.91 -2.09
C ILE A 353 -24.83 -18.96 -2.68
N LEU A 354 -23.68 -19.21 -2.06
CA LEU A 354 -22.71 -20.20 -2.51
C LEU A 354 -23.13 -21.63 -2.18
N ASN A 355 -24.06 -21.80 -1.24
CA ASN A 355 -24.45 -23.08 -0.66
C ASN A 355 -23.25 -23.88 -0.10
N ARG A 356 -22.30 -23.16 0.49
CA ARG A 356 -21.11 -23.68 1.18
C ARG A 356 -20.54 -22.61 2.12
N PRO A 357 -19.70 -22.98 3.09
CA PRO A 357 -18.92 -22.01 3.86
C PRO A 357 -18.06 -21.13 2.94
N VAL A 358 -17.88 -19.88 3.35
CA VAL A 358 -16.95 -18.95 2.71
C VAL A 358 -15.52 -19.33 3.08
N ASP A 359 -14.65 -19.40 2.08
CA ASP A 359 -13.21 -19.54 2.30
C ASP A 359 -12.57 -18.14 2.32
N PRO A 360 -12.06 -17.67 3.48
CA PRO A 360 -11.46 -16.34 3.60
C PRO A 360 -10.13 -16.20 2.84
N ASN A 361 -9.54 -17.31 2.38
CA ASN A 361 -8.37 -17.30 1.50
C ASN A 361 -8.75 -17.36 0.02
N ASN A 362 -10.02 -17.63 -0.31
CA ASN A 362 -10.51 -17.59 -1.68
C ASN A 362 -10.84 -16.16 -2.07
N PRO A 363 -10.09 -15.57 -3.02
CA PRO A 363 -10.30 -14.17 -3.37
C PRO A 363 -11.69 -13.84 -3.95
N ARG A 364 -12.33 -14.80 -4.63
CA ARG A 364 -13.70 -14.62 -5.15
C ARG A 364 -14.70 -14.54 -4.01
N ASP A 365 -14.51 -15.30 -2.94
CA ASP A 365 -15.41 -15.24 -1.79
C ASP A 365 -15.26 -13.91 -1.05
N VAL A 366 -14.02 -13.44 -0.86
CA VAL A 366 -13.74 -12.11 -0.27
C VAL A 366 -14.38 -10.99 -1.10
N TYR A 367 -14.30 -11.08 -2.43
CA TYR A 367 -14.98 -10.16 -3.33
C TYR A 367 -16.50 -10.14 -3.05
N LEU A 368 -17.13 -11.32 -2.96
CA LEU A 368 -18.57 -11.43 -2.70
C LEU A 368 -18.96 -10.92 -1.31
N LEU A 369 -18.10 -11.07 -0.30
CA LEU A 369 -18.31 -10.49 1.03
C LEU A 369 -18.40 -8.96 0.96
N TYR A 370 -17.49 -8.32 0.24
CA TYR A 370 -17.52 -6.87 0.09
C TYR A 370 -18.71 -6.40 -0.75
N MET A 371 -19.05 -7.14 -1.79
CA MET A 371 -20.28 -6.87 -2.56
C MET A 371 -21.52 -6.99 -1.67
N ALA A 372 -21.59 -7.99 -0.78
CA ALA A 372 -22.69 -8.11 0.18
C ALA A 372 -22.72 -6.93 1.18
N HIS A 373 -21.56 -6.37 1.54
CA HIS A 373 -21.45 -5.19 2.41
C HIS A 373 -22.06 -3.96 1.78
N HIS A 374 -21.68 -3.67 0.54
CA HIS A 374 -22.06 -2.43 -0.11
C HIS A 374 -23.45 -2.51 -0.78
N GLU A 375 -23.81 -3.65 -1.36
CA GLU A 375 -25.04 -3.81 -2.16
C GLU A 375 -26.17 -4.54 -1.40
N GLY A 376 -25.85 -5.08 -0.21
CA GLY A 376 -26.75 -5.92 0.56
C GLY A 376 -27.12 -7.23 -0.17
N PRO A 377 -28.01 -8.04 0.42
CA PRO A 377 -28.39 -9.34 -0.15
C PRO A 377 -29.09 -9.23 -1.51
N GLY A 378 -29.94 -8.22 -1.69
CA GLY A 378 -30.68 -8.00 -2.92
C GLY A 378 -29.78 -7.55 -4.07
N GLY A 379 -28.84 -6.64 -3.80
CA GLY A 379 -27.90 -6.18 -4.82
C GLY A 379 -26.84 -7.21 -5.16
N LEU A 380 -26.37 -8.03 -4.20
CA LEU A 380 -25.49 -9.17 -4.50
C LEU A 380 -26.16 -10.19 -5.43
N ARG A 381 -27.42 -10.57 -5.18
CA ARG A 381 -28.17 -11.45 -6.10
C ARG A 381 -28.33 -10.84 -7.48
N TYR A 382 -28.59 -9.54 -7.56
CA TYR A 382 -28.68 -8.82 -8.82
C TYR A 382 -27.35 -8.85 -9.58
N TYR A 383 -26.23 -8.61 -8.89
CA TYR A 383 -24.88 -8.70 -9.45
C TYR A 383 -24.59 -10.10 -9.99
N LEU A 384 -24.85 -11.15 -9.22
CA LEU A 384 -24.60 -12.52 -9.67
C LEU A 384 -25.40 -12.91 -10.91
N ARG A 385 -26.62 -12.37 -11.07
CA ARG A 385 -27.48 -12.63 -12.23
C ARG A 385 -27.07 -11.83 -13.47
N THR A 386 -26.57 -10.61 -13.28
CA THR A 386 -26.45 -9.62 -14.38
C THR A 386 -25.03 -9.15 -14.66
N GLY A 387 -24.08 -9.44 -13.77
CA GLY A 387 -22.73 -8.87 -13.77
C GLY A 387 -22.67 -7.38 -13.41
N LYS A 388 -23.81 -6.74 -13.07
CA LYS A 388 -23.92 -5.31 -12.81
C LYS A 388 -24.27 -5.03 -11.35
N VAL A 389 -23.73 -3.96 -10.80
CA VAL A 389 -24.11 -3.45 -9.47
C VAL A 389 -25.52 -2.83 -9.53
N LYS A 390 -26.34 -3.04 -8.50
CA LYS A 390 -27.73 -2.57 -8.48
C LYS A 390 -27.81 -1.07 -8.24
N SER A 391 -26.90 -0.52 -7.45
CA SER A 391 -26.78 0.93 -7.22
C SER A 391 -26.40 1.73 -8.48
N GLY A 392 -25.92 1.07 -9.54
CA GLY A 392 -25.37 1.74 -10.73
C GLY A 392 -23.99 2.37 -10.49
N VAL A 393 -23.41 2.24 -9.30
CA VAL A 393 -22.10 2.81 -8.95
C VAL A 393 -21.00 1.85 -9.41
N ASN A 394 -20.56 1.98 -10.67
CA ASN A 394 -19.51 1.15 -11.27
C ASN A 394 -18.22 1.08 -10.43
N MET A 395 -17.98 2.06 -9.55
CA MET A 395 -16.83 2.10 -8.64
C MET A 395 -16.77 0.93 -7.64
N ILE A 396 -17.91 0.33 -7.31
CA ILE A 396 -18.02 -0.74 -6.29
C ILE A 396 -17.26 -2.00 -6.70
N THR A 397 -17.22 -2.33 -8.00
CA THR A 397 -16.47 -3.52 -8.46
C THR A 397 -14.97 -3.32 -8.29
N GLY A 398 -14.46 -2.12 -8.57
CA GLY A 398 -13.06 -1.76 -8.30
C GLY A 398 -12.74 -1.72 -6.80
N TYR A 399 -13.71 -1.34 -5.98
CA TYR A 399 -13.61 -1.30 -4.52
C TYR A 399 -13.54 -2.69 -3.90
N ALA A 400 -14.42 -3.60 -4.33
CA ALA A 400 -14.38 -5.01 -3.94
C ALA A 400 -13.01 -5.63 -4.26
N TRP A 401 -12.44 -5.30 -5.42
CA TRP A 401 -11.10 -5.75 -5.76
C TRP A 401 -10.02 -5.17 -4.84
N LYS A 402 -10.07 -3.88 -4.49
CA LYS A 402 -9.14 -3.32 -3.50
C LYS A 402 -9.21 -4.05 -2.16
N VAL A 403 -10.39 -4.52 -1.77
CA VAL A 403 -10.58 -5.27 -0.51
C VAL A 403 -10.00 -6.67 -0.57
N VAL A 404 -10.17 -7.39 -1.68
CA VAL A 404 -9.49 -8.68 -1.88
C VAL A 404 -7.99 -8.55 -1.65
N ASN A 405 -7.42 -7.48 -2.20
CA ASN A 405 -5.99 -7.27 -2.16
C ASN A 405 -5.47 -6.70 -0.85
N GLY A 406 -6.27 -5.86 -0.18
CA GLY A 406 -5.98 -5.46 1.19
C GLY A 406 -6.04 -6.64 2.15
N ALA A 407 -6.96 -7.58 1.95
CA ALA A 407 -7.03 -8.78 2.79
C ALA A 407 -5.76 -9.64 2.67
N GLU A 408 -5.23 -9.82 1.45
CA GLU A 408 -3.96 -10.50 1.25
C GLU A 408 -2.78 -9.72 1.85
N TYR A 409 -2.74 -8.39 1.70
CA TYR A 409 -1.71 -7.56 2.33
C TYR A 409 -1.72 -7.70 3.86
N TYR A 410 -2.90 -7.56 4.49
CA TYR A 410 -3.03 -7.64 5.94
C TYR A 410 -2.77 -9.03 6.50
N ARG A 411 -2.97 -10.09 5.70
CA ARG A 411 -2.58 -11.45 6.06
C ARG A 411 -1.07 -11.53 6.26
N GLN A 412 -0.30 -11.04 5.29
CA GLN A 412 1.16 -11.02 5.35
C GLN A 412 1.69 -10.13 6.49
N GLU A 413 1.05 -8.98 6.73
CA GLU A 413 1.43 -8.10 7.85
C GLU A 413 1.18 -8.76 9.21
N LEU A 414 0.04 -9.43 9.39
CA LEU A 414 -0.26 -10.14 10.62
C LEU A 414 0.71 -11.32 10.85
N GLU A 415 1.06 -12.06 9.81
CA GLU A 415 2.09 -13.11 9.86
C GLU A 415 3.44 -12.53 10.28
N ARG A 416 3.84 -11.38 9.71
CA ARG A 416 5.09 -10.69 10.07
C ARG A 416 5.10 -10.23 11.52
N ILE A 417 4.00 -9.63 12.00
CA ILE A 417 3.86 -9.20 13.41
C ILE A 417 3.91 -10.41 14.34
N ALA A 418 3.22 -11.49 14.01
CA ALA A 418 3.25 -12.73 14.80
C ALA A 418 4.65 -13.34 14.85
N ALA A 419 5.37 -13.36 13.72
CA ALA A 419 6.75 -13.83 13.65
C ALA A 419 7.68 -12.96 14.51
N ALA A 420 7.52 -11.64 14.51
CA ALA A 420 8.30 -10.74 15.36
C ALA A 420 8.03 -10.96 16.85
N LYS A 421 6.77 -11.16 17.25
CA LYS A 421 6.39 -11.46 18.65
C LYS A 421 6.94 -12.79 19.15
N ASN A 422 6.94 -13.81 18.28
CA ASN A 422 7.49 -15.13 18.60
C ASN A 422 9.02 -15.21 18.43
N GLY A 423 9.62 -14.16 17.87
CA GLY A 423 10.96 -14.16 17.27
C GLY A 423 11.97 -13.23 17.93
N GLY A 424 11.98 -13.14 19.26
CA GLY A 424 13.19 -12.78 20.01
C GLY A 424 14.40 -13.72 19.75
N GLY A 425 14.27 -14.66 18.81
CA GLY A 425 15.37 -15.29 18.09
C GLY A 425 15.16 -15.13 16.58
N ALA A 426 16.09 -14.41 15.94
CA ALA A 426 16.37 -14.31 14.51
C ALA A 426 15.43 -15.05 13.53
N VAL A 427 14.61 -14.30 12.79
CA VAL A 427 14.12 -14.77 11.49
C VAL A 427 15.26 -14.65 10.49
N ASN A 428 16.00 -15.75 10.35
CA ASN A 428 16.84 -16.02 9.19
C ASN A 428 15.94 -16.09 7.96
N ILE A 429 15.83 -15.01 7.19
CA ILE A 429 15.41 -15.10 5.78
C ILE A 429 16.60 -15.67 5.01
N ALA A 430 16.88 -16.95 5.25
CA ALA A 430 17.90 -17.68 4.54
C ALA A 430 17.37 -18.05 3.16
N SER A 431 17.97 -17.42 2.15
CA SER A 431 18.24 -18.01 0.85
C SER A 431 18.27 -19.55 0.90
N ARG A 432 17.33 -20.20 0.22
CA ARG A 432 17.47 -21.63 -0.10
C ARG A 432 18.57 -21.77 -1.13
N LYS A 433 19.80 -22.00 -0.66
CA LYS A 433 20.83 -22.68 -1.46
C LYS A 433 20.28 -24.05 -1.85
N SER A 434 20.07 -24.27 -3.14
CA SER A 434 19.88 -25.60 -3.71
C SER A 434 21.12 -26.44 -3.40
N GLN A 435 20.92 -27.52 -2.64
CA GLN A 435 21.85 -28.64 -2.60
C GLN A 435 21.86 -29.28 -4.00
N SER A 436 22.91 -29.04 -4.76
CA SER A 436 23.33 -29.97 -5.80
C SER A 436 24.16 -31.07 -5.13
N GLN A 437 23.55 -32.20 -4.80
CA GLN A 437 24.25 -33.49 -4.79
C GLN A 437 23.27 -34.63 -5.11
N ARG A 438 23.70 -35.44 -6.09
CA ARG A 438 23.26 -36.78 -6.53
C ARG A 438 22.25 -36.81 -7.67
N GLY A 439 22.77 -37.21 -8.83
CA GLY A 439 22.13 -37.40 -10.12
C GLY A 439 23.16 -37.17 -11.20
#